data_AF-A0A433TW03-F1
#
_entry.id   AF-A0A433TW03-F1
#
_cell.length_a   1.000
_cell.length_b   1.000
_cell.length_c   1.000
_cell.angle_alpha   90.00
_cell.angle_beta   90.00
_cell.angle_gamma   90.00
#
_symmetry.space_group_name_H-M   'P 1'
#
loop_
_entity.id
_entity.type
_entity.pdbx_description
1 polymer ?
#
loop_
_entity_poly.entity_id
_entity_poly.type
_entity_poly.pdbx_seq_one_letter_code
_entity_poly.pdbx_strand_id
1 'polypeptide(L)'
;NVSADCIKQSHNVSADCIKQSHNVSADCIKQSHNVSADCIKQSHNVSADCIKQSHNVSADCIKQSHNVSADCIKQSHNVSADCIKQSHNVSADCIKQSHNVSADCIKQSHNVSADCIKQSHNVSADCIKQSHNVSADCIKQSHNVSADCIKQSHNVSADCIKQSHNVSADCIKQSHNVSA
;
A
#
# COMPACT_ATOMS: atom_id res chain seq x y z
N ASN A 1 50.84 -32.00 -24.00
CA ASN A 1 50.39 -31.24 -22.82
C ASN A 1 49.52 -30.04 -23.15
N VAL A 2 49.91 -29.14 -24.07
CA VAL A 2 49.12 -27.94 -24.43
C VAL A 2 47.62 -28.22 -24.67
N SER A 3 47.28 -29.28 -25.43
CA SER A 3 45.86 -29.63 -25.66
C SER A 3 45.10 -30.01 -24.39
N ALA A 4 45.73 -30.67 -23.41
CA ALA A 4 45.09 -31.06 -22.16
C ALA A 4 44.89 -29.84 -21.23
N ASP A 5 45.88 -28.94 -21.18
CA ASP A 5 45.80 -27.70 -20.42
C ASP A 5 44.69 -26.78 -20.97
N CYS A 6 44.55 -26.71 -22.29
CA CYS A 6 43.48 -25.99 -22.97
C CYS A 6 42.07 -26.51 -22.66
N ILE A 7 41.89 -27.84 -22.68
CA ILE A 7 40.62 -28.47 -22.29
C ILE A 7 40.30 -28.14 -20.83
N LYS A 8 41.28 -28.23 -19.94
CA LYS A 8 41.11 -27.90 -18.52
C LYS A 8 40.71 -26.45 -18.30
N GLN A 9 41.37 -25.50 -18.98
CA GLN A 9 41.07 -24.08 -18.84
C GLN A 9 39.68 -23.73 -19.38
N SER A 10 39.29 -24.30 -20.52
CA SER A 10 37.94 -24.15 -21.09
C SER A 10 36.86 -24.70 -20.15
N HIS A 11 37.10 -25.89 -19.58
CA HIS A 11 36.20 -26.48 -18.59
C HIS A 11 36.05 -25.60 -17.34
N ASN A 12 37.15 -25.02 -16.84
CA ASN A 12 37.10 -24.12 -15.68
C ASN A 12 36.29 -22.85 -15.96
N VAL A 13 36.49 -22.21 -17.12
CA VAL A 13 35.68 -21.04 -17.51
C VAL A 13 34.20 -21.40 -17.59
N SER A 14 33.87 -22.54 -18.22
CA SER A 14 32.48 -23.02 -18.29
C SER A 14 31.87 -23.23 -16.90
N ALA A 15 32.60 -23.88 -15.99
CA ALA A 15 32.14 -24.11 -14.62
C ALA A 15 31.93 -22.80 -13.84
N ASP A 16 32.87 -21.85 -13.95
CA ASP A 16 32.75 -20.53 -13.31
C ASP A 16 31.56 -19.74 -13.86
N CYS A 17 31.32 -19.83 -15.17
CA CYS A 17 30.18 -19.21 -15.83
C CYS A 17 28.82 -19.76 -15.38
N ILE A 18 28.71 -21.07 -15.25
CA ILE A 18 27.52 -21.73 -14.70
C ILE A 18 27.30 -21.26 -13.26
N LYS A 19 28.36 -21.24 -12.45
CA LYS A 19 28.29 -20.80 -11.05
C LYS A 19 27.84 -19.34 -10.93
N GLN A 20 28.42 -18.43 -11.71
CA GLN A 20 28.01 -17.02 -11.70
C GLN A 20 26.56 -16.84 -12.14
N SER A 21 26.14 -17.54 -13.19
CA SER A 21 24.76 -17.50 -13.67
C SER A 21 23.77 -17.99 -12.61
N HIS A 22 24.11 -19.08 -11.91
CA HIS A 22 23.31 -19.60 -10.81
C HIS A 22 23.22 -18.60 -9.65
N ASN A 23 24.33 -17.95 -9.29
CA ASN A 23 24.33 -16.93 -8.23
C ASN A 23 23.45 -15.74 -8.58
N VAL A 24 23.56 -15.19 -9.79
CA VAL A 24 22.68 -14.11 -10.26
C VAL A 24 21.22 -14.54 -10.19
N SER A 25 20.90 -15.74 -10.66
CA SER A 25 19.52 -16.25 -10.59
C SER A 25 19.02 -16.36 -9.14
N ALA A 26 19.86 -16.85 -8.21
CA ALA A 26 19.49 -16.98 -6.81
C ALA A 26 19.26 -15.61 -6.14
N ASP A 27 20.15 -14.65 -6.41
CA ASP A 27 20.02 -13.28 -5.90
C ASP A 27 18.76 -12.59 -6.44
N CYS A 28 18.45 -12.80 -7.71
CA CYS A 28 17.24 -12.32 -8.36
C CYS A 28 15.94 -12.85 -7.75
N ILE A 29 15.90 -14.16 -7.47
CA ILE A 29 14.77 -14.80 -6.79
C ILE A 29 14.62 -14.21 -5.39
N LYS A 30 15.73 -14.06 -4.66
CA LYS A 30 15.73 -13.48 -3.30
C LYS A 30 15.22 -12.04 -3.28
N GLN A 31 15.69 -11.19 -4.19
CA GLN A 31 15.22 -9.80 -4.30
C GLN A 31 13.74 -9.74 -4.65
N SER A 32 13.28 -10.58 -5.60
CA SER A 32 11.87 -10.65 -5.98
C SER A 32 10.97 -11.06 -4.81
N HIS A 33 11.42 -12.03 -4.01
CA HIS A 33 10.72 -12.45 -2.80
C HIS A 33 10.66 -11.32 -1.75
N ASN A 34 11.75 -10.59 -1.54
CA ASN A 34 11.78 -9.47 -0.60
C ASN A 34 10.82 -8.35 -1.01
N VAL A 35 10.83 -7.94 -2.29
CA VAL A 35 9.87 -6.94 -2.80
C VAL A 35 8.43 -7.41 -2.59
N SER A 36 8.14 -8.68 -2.89
CA SER A 36 6.80 -9.24 -2.70
C SER A 36 6.37 -9.20 -1.23
N ALA A 37 7.27 -9.57 -0.31
CA ALA A 37 6.99 -9.54 1.13
C ALA A 37 6.76 -8.11 1.65
N ASP A 38 7.59 -7.15 1.22
CA ASP A 38 7.44 -5.75 1.60
C ASP A 38 6.12 -5.16 1.07
N CYS A 39 5.73 -5.53 -0.14
CA CYS A 39 4.45 -5.15 -0.75
C CYS A 39 3.24 -5.66 0.02
N ILE A 40 3.27 -6.94 0.42
CA ILE A 40 2.22 -7.53 1.26
C ILE A 40 2.13 -6.79 2.59
N LYS A 41 3.28 -6.50 3.22
CA LYS A 41 3.34 -5.78 4.50
C LYS A 41 2.76 -4.37 4.39
N GLN A 42 3.13 -3.62 3.36
CA GLN A 42 2.59 -2.28 3.12
C GLN A 42 1.08 -2.30 2.87
N SER A 43 0.60 -3.24 2.07
CA SER A 43 -0.83 -3.42 1.81
C SER A 43 -1.60 -3.73 3.10
N HIS A 44 -1.05 -4.58 3.97
CA HIS A 44 -1.66 -4.89 5.26
C HIS A 44 -1.72 -3.65 6.17
N ASN A 45 -0.65 -2.86 6.22
CA ASN A 45 -0.61 -1.63 7.02
C ASN A 45 -1.66 -0.61 6.55
N VAL A 46 -1.77 -0.36 5.25
CA VAL A 46 -2.80 0.54 4.70
C VAL A 46 -4.20 0.05 5.05
N SER A 47 -4.47 -1.25 4.92
CA SER A 47 -5.76 -1.83 5.29
C SER A 47 -6.08 -1.62 6.77
N ALA A 48 -5.10 -1.87 7.67
CA ALA A 48 -5.27 -1.68 9.10
C ALA A 48 -5.54 -0.21 9.47
N ASP A 49 -4.79 0.73 8.87
CA ASP A 49 -4.99 2.17 9.09
C ASP A 49 -6.37 2.63 8.61
N CYS A 50 -6.82 2.10 7.48
CA CYS A 50 -8.16 2.37 6.93
C CYS A 50 -9.30 1.89 7.83
N ILE A 51 -9.17 0.68 8.37
CA ILE A 51 -10.13 0.13 9.34
C ILE A 51 -10.17 1.03 10.58
N LYS A 52 -9.00 1.42 11.10
CA LYS A 52 -8.90 2.29 12.28
C LYS A 52 -9.55 3.65 12.05
N GLN A 53 -9.28 4.30 10.92
CA GLN A 53 -9.91 5.59 10.58
C GLN A 53 -11.42 5.46 10.45
N SER A 54 -11.90 4.40 9.79
CA SER A 54 -13.34 4.14 9.65
C SER A 54 -14.02 3.95 11.01
N HIS A 55 -13.38 3.21 11.92
CA HIS A 55 -13.88 3.04 13.29
C HIS A 55 -13.94 4.37 14.06
N ASN A 56 -12.91 5.21 13.93
CA ASN A 56 -12.88 6.52 14.58
C ASN A 56 -14.01 7.43 14.08
N VAL A 57 -14.22 7.52 12.76
CA VAL A 57 -15.34 8.31 12.20
C VAL A 57 -16.68 7.80 12.70
N SER A 58 -16.89 6.48 12.72
CA SER A 58 -18.12 5.88 13.25
C SER A 58 -18.35 6.24 14.72
N ALA A 59 -17.31 6.15 15.56
CA ALA A 59 -17.40 6.50 16.98
C ALA A 59 -17.72 8.00 17.19
N ASP A 60 -17.07 8.89 16.44
CA ASP A 60 -17.32 10.33 16.50
C ASP A 60 -18.75 10.67 16.07
N CYS A 61 -19.26 10.00 15.04
CA CYS A 61 -20.63 10.14 14.57
C CYS A 61 -21.68 9.71 15.59
N ILE A 62 -21.46 8.58 16.26
CA ILE A 62 -22.32 8.11 17.35
C ILE A 62 -22.33 9.15 18.48
N LYS A 63 -21.15 9.65 18.86
CA LYS A 63 -21.01 10.65 19.93
C LYS A 63 -21.74 11.96 19.60
N GLN A 64 -21.58 12.47 18.39
CA GLN A 64 -22.29 13.69 17.95
C GLN A 64 -23.81 13.47 17.94
N SER A 65 -24.27 12.32 17.44
CA SER A 65 -25.70 11.98 17.43
C SER A 65 -26.29 11.91 18.85
N HIS A 66 -25.55 11.32 19.79
CA HIS A 66 -25.94 11.28 21.19
C HIS A 66 -26.02 12.67 21.81
N ASN A 67 -25.06 13.55 21.53
CA ASN A 67 -25.05 14.92 22.04
C ASN A 67 -26.27 15.73 21.53
N VAL A 68 -26.56 15.66 20.23
CA VAL A 68 -27.74 16.32 19.66
C VAL A 68 -29.02 15.80 20.30
N SER A 69 -29.16 14.48 20.47
CA SER A 69 -30.32 13.89 21.14
C SER A 69 -30.48 14.39 22.58
N ALA A 70 -29.39 14.43 23.35
CA ALA A 70 -29.40 14.93 24.73
C ALA A 70 -29.78 16.42 24.82
N ASP A 71 -29.25 17.26 23.94
CA ASP A 71 -29.57 18.68 23.87
C ASP A 71 -31.04 18.91 23.52
N CYS A 72 -31.57 18.12 22.58
CA CYS A 72 -32.97 18.14 22.18
C CYS A 72 -33.94 17.76 23.29
N ILE A 73 -33.62 16.71 24.05
CA ILE A 73 -34.40 16.30 25.22
C ILE A 73 -34.40 17.42 26.26
N LYS A 74 -33.23 18.02 26.52
CA LYS A 74 -33.09 19.11 27.49
C LYS A 74 -33.90 20.35 27.09
N GLN A 75 -33.84 20.77 25.83
CA GLN A 75 -34.64 21.88 25.34
C GLN A 75 -36.14 21.60 25.44
N SER A 76 -36.56 20.40 25.05
CA SER A 76 -37.98 19.98 25.13
C SER A 76 -38.49 19.98 26.58
N HIS A 77 -37.68 19.52 27.53
CA HIS A 77 -38.00 19.56 28.96
C HIS A 77 -38.12 21.01 29.47
N ASN A 78 -37.21 21.90 29.08
CA ASN A 78 -37.26 23.31 29.48
C ASN A 78 -38.53 24.00 28.96
N VAL A 79 -38.89 23.80 27.68
CA VAL A 79 -40.13 24.35 27.11
C VAL A 79 -41.35 23.81 27.87
N SER A 80 -41.38 22.50 28.14
CA SER A 80 -42.47 21.89 28.89
C SER A 80 -42.61 22.48 30.31
N ALA A 81 -41.49 22.67 31.01
CA ALA A 81 -41.47 23.25 32.34
C ALA A 81 -41.94 24.71 32.36
N ASP A 82 -41.53 25.51 31.37
CA ASP A 82 -41.97 26.91 31.25
C ASP A 82 -43.46 27.00 30.92
N CYS A 83 -43.96 26.10 30.08
CA CYS A 83 -45.39 26.03 29.74
C CYS A 83 -46.28 25.65 30.92
N ILE A 84 -45.83 24.74 31.78
CA ILE A 84 -46.56 24.41 33.02
C ILE A 84 -46.65 25.65 33.93
N LYS A 85 -45.57 26.43 34.06
CA LYS A 85 -45.54 27.67 34.87
C LYS A 85 -46.44 28.78 34.32
N GLN A 86 -46.62 28.88 33.00
CA GLN A 86 -47.41 29.94 32.35
C GLN A 86 -48.86 29.56 32.01
N SER A 87 -49.32 28.39 32.45
CA SER A 87 -50.56 27.72 32.05
C SER A 87 -51.88 28.51 32.24
N HIS A 88 -51.87 29.73 32.78
CA HIS A 88 -53.07 30.55 32.90
C HIS A 88 -53.34 31.54 31.74
N ASN A 89 -52.42 31.83 30.80
CA ASN A 89 -52.68 32.84 29.75
C ASN A 89 -52.06 32.62 28.35
N VAL A 90 -51.25 31.59 28.07
CA VAL A 90 -50.34 31.63 26.89
C VAL A 90 -50.17 30.32 26.09
N SER A 91 -51.17 29.43 26.05
CA SER A 91 -51.02 28.08 25.45
C SER A 91 -50.54 28.06 23.99
N ALA A 92 -50.90 29.07 23.17
CA ALA A 92 -50.51 29.16 21.77
C ALA A 92 -48.99 29.39 21.59
N ASP A 93 -48.38 30.25 22.42
CA ASP A 93 -46.94 30.53 22.36
C ASP A 93 -46.12 29.30 22.78
N CYS A 94 -46.63 28.55 23.75
CA CYS A 94 -46.07 27.28 24.18
C CYS A 94 -46.03 26.21 23.08
N ILE A 95 -47.12 26.06 22.34
CA ILE A 95 -47.20 25.15 21.19
C ILE A 95 -46.19 25.58 20.12
N LYS A 96 -46.14 26.88 19.81
CA LYS A 96 -45.19 27.43 18.83
C LYS A 96 -43.74 27.18 19.24
N GLN A 97 -43.39 27.38 20.51
CA GLN A 97 -42.03 27.14 21.02
C GLN A 97 -41.66 25.65 20.94
N SER A 98 -42.59 24.76 21.28
CA SER A 98 -42.39 23.31 21.18
C SER A 98 -42.17 22.85 19.73
N HIS A 99 -42.93 23.41 18.79
CA HIS A 99 -42.73 23.16 17.36
C HIS A 99 -41.36 23.64 16.87
N ASN A 100 -40.93 24.84 17.28
CA ASN A 100 -39.62 25.38 16.90
C ASN A 100 -38.47 24.50 17.42
N VAL A 101 -38.50 24.10 18.70
CA VAL A 101 -37.50 23.18 19.28
C VAL A 101 -37.47 21.86 18.50
N SER A 102 -38.64 21.30 18.19
CA SER A 102 -38.71 20.05 17.42
C SER A 102 -38.10 20.21 16.02
N ALA A 103 -38.40 21.31 15.33
CA ALA A 103 -37.84 21.59 14.01
C ALA A 103 -36.31 21.79 14.04
N ASP A 104 -35.80 22.52 15.03
CA ASP A 104 -34.36 22.73 15.22
C ASP A 104 -33.63 21.42 15.52
N CYS A 105 -34.24 20.55 16.33
CA CYS A 105 -33.73 19.22 16.64
C CYS A 105 -33.64 18.30 15.42
N ILE A 106 -34.67 18.29 14.58
CA ILE A 106 -34.67 17.55 13.31
C ILE A 106 -33.55 18.08 12.41
N LYS A 107 -33.40 19.40 12.30
CA LYS A 107 -32.38 20.03 11.47
C LYS A 107 -30.97 19.70 11.94
N GLN A 108 -30.69 19.78 13.24
CA GLN A 108 -29.40 19.41 13.81
C GLN A 108 -29.08 17.93 13.56
N SER A 109 -30.05 17.04 13.76
CA SER A 109 -29.89 15.61 13.49
C SER A 109 -29.56 15.34 12.03
N HIS A 110 -30.23 16.02 11.10
CA HIS A 110 -29.95 15.93 9.67
C HIS A 110 -28.54 16.41 9.33
N ASN A 111 -28.08 17.52 9.91
CA ASN A 111 -26.74 18.05 9.68
C ASN A 111 -25.66 17.08 10.16
N VAL A 112 -25.79 16.54 11.38
CA VAL A 112 -24.84 15.53 11.91
C VAL A 112 -24.81 14.30 11.00
N SER A 113 -25.97 13.81 10.56
CA SER A 113 -26.03 12.67 9.65
C SER A 113 -25.31 12.96 8.31
N ALA A 114 -25.53 14.14 7.73
CA ALA A 114 -24.87 14.54 6.48
C ALA A 114 -23.35 14.68 6.64
N ASP A 115 -22.89 15.28 7.74
CA ASP A 115 -21.46 15.42 8.03
C ASP A 115 -20.79 14.06 8.24
N CYS A 116 -21.47 13.14 8.93
CA CYS A 116 -21.02 11.77 9.12
C CYS A 116 -20.88 10.97 7.82
N ILE A 117 -21.86 11.09 6.93
CA ILE A 117 -21.81 10.48 5.60
C ILE A 117 -20.63 11.05 4.82
N LYS A 118 -20.44 12.38 4.85
CA LYS A 118 -19.35 13.05 4.14
C LYS A 118 -17.97 12.61 4.66
N GLN A 119 -17.78 12.55 5.98
CA GLN A 119 -16.53 12.07 6.57
C GLN A 119 -16.25 10.61 6.20
N SER A 120 -17.27 9.76 6.25
CA SER A 120 -17.15 8.35 5.86
C SER A 120 -16.74 8.19 4.39
N HIS A 121 -17.34 8.98 3.49
CA HIS A 121 -16.95 9.01 2.09
C HIS A 121 -15.49 9.47 1.88
N ASN A 122 -15.06 10.50 2.60
CA ASN A 122 -13.67 10.99 2.50
C ASN A 122 -12.66 9.92 2.94
N VAL A 123 -12.89 9.28 4.09
CA VAL A 123 -12.02 8.19 4.57
C VAL A 123 -11.97 7.05 3.56
N SER A 124 -13.12 6.64 3.01
CA SER A 124 -13.17 5.60 1.99
C SER A 124 -12.36 5.97 0.74
N ALA A 125 -12.50 7.21 0.25
CA ALA A 125 -11.76 7.69 -0.91
C ALA A 125 -10.24 7.74 -0.67
N ASP A 126 -9.82 8.24 0.49
CA ASP A 126 -8.41 8.29 0.88
C ASP A 126 -7.81 6.88 0.99
N CYS A 127 -8.56 5.94 1.54
CA CYS A 127 -8.17 4.54 1.64
C CYS A 127 -7.97 3.86 0.29
N ILE A 128 -8.89 4.08 -0.65
CA ILE A 128 -8.77 3.59 -2.02
C ILE A 128 -7.53 4.19 -2.68
N LYS A 129 -7.30 5.49 -2.53
CA LYS A 129 -6.13 6.17 -3.10
C LYS A 129 -4.81 5.63 -2.54
N GLN A 130 -4.70 5.44 -1.23
CA GLN A 130 -3.50 4.86 -0.62
C GLN A 130 -3.25 3.43 -1.10
N SER A 131 -4.30 2.62 -1.19
CA SER A 131 -4.20 1.24 -1.69
C SER A 131 -3.72 1.20 -3.14
N HIS A 132 -4.23 2.09 -4.01
CA HIS A 132 -3.77 2.23 -5.38
C HIS A 132 -2.29 2.64 -5.46
N ASN A 133 -1.85 3.58 -4.62
CA ASN A 133 -0.46 4.02 -4.60
C ASN A 133 0.49 2.88 -4.20
N VAL A 134 0.17 2.14 -3.13
CA VAL A 134 0.98 0.97 -2.72
C VAL A 134 1.05 -0.07 -3.84
N SER A 135 -0.08 -0.37 -4.49
CA SER A 135 -0.09 -1.31 -5.61
C SER A 135 0.80 -0.85 -6.78
N ALA A 136 0.73 0.43 -7.15
CA ALA A 136 1.54 0.99 -8.22
C ALA A 136 3.04 0.97 -7.89
N ASP A 137 3.41 1.35 -6.66
CA ASP A 137 4.80 1.32 -6.20
C ASP A 137 5.35 -0.11 -6.18
N CYS A 138 4.55 -1.08 -5.76
CA CYS A 138 4.89 -2.49 -5.79
C CYS A 138 5.17 -3.01 -7.19
N ILE A 139 4.27 -2.74 -8.14
CA ILE A 139 4.45 -3.10 -9.54
C ILE A 139 5.75 -2.51 -10.09
N LYS A 140 6.00 -1.22 -9.80
CA LYS A 140 7.22 -0.53 -10.25
C LYS A 140 8.49 -1.17 -9.67
N GLN A 141 8.50 -1.51 -8.37
CA GLN A 141 9.64 -2.18 -7.75
C GLN A 141 9.88 -3.57 -8.34
N SER A 142 8.83 -4.36 -8.57
CA SER A 142 8.95 -5.67 -9.21
C SER A 142 9.51 -5.56 -10.63
N HIS A 143 9.06 -4.58 -11.41
CA HIS A 143 9.62 -4.31 -12.74
C HIS A 143 11.10 -3.94 -12.69
N ASN A 144 11.51 -3.09 -11.74
CA ASN A 144 12.92 -2.72 -11.59
C ASN A 144 13.80 -3.91 -11.25
N VAL A 145 13.40 -4.74 -10.27
CA VAL A 145 14.14 -5.97 -9.93
C VAL A 145 14.26 -6.90 -11.13
N SER A 146 13.16 -7.10 -11.88
CA SER A 146 13.19 -7.94 -13.08
C SER A 146 14.16 -7.40 -14.14
N ALA A 147 14.15 -6.09 -14.39
CA ALA A 147 15.04 -5.45 -15.36
C ALA A 147 16.51 -5.56 -14.94
N ASP A 148 16.82 -5.30 -13.66
CA ASP A 148 18.16 -5.42 -13.12
C ASP A 148 18.67 -6.87 -13.22
N CYS A 149 17.81 -7.84 -12.96
CA CYS A 149 18.11 -9.27 -13.10
C CYS A 149 18.46 -9.66 -14.53
N ILE A 150 17.65 -9.26 -15.50
CA ILE A 150 17.91 -9.52 -16.92
C ILE A 150 19.26 -8.91 -17.32
N LYS A 151 19.52 -7.66 -16.88
CA LYS A 151 20.79 -6.98 -17.17
C LYS A 151 21.99 -7.71 -16.57
N GLN A 152 21.91 -8.15 -15.33
CA GLN A 152 22.99 -8.92 -14.68
C GLN A 152 23.22 -10.26 -15.39
N SER A 153 22.16 -10.99 -15.75
CA SER A 153 22.28 -12.25 -16.50
C SER A 153 22.93 -12.04 -17.86
N HIS A 154 22.56 -10.97 -18.57
CA HIS A 154 23.19 -10.63 -19.85
C HIS A 154 24.68 -10.29 -19.69
N ASN A 155 25.04 -9.54 -18.65
CA ASN A 155 26.45 -9.21 -18.38
C ASN A 155 27.28 -10.46 -18.07
N VAL A 156 26.78 -11.36 -17.22
CA VAL A 156 27.46 -12.64 -16.95
C VAL A 156 27.63 -13.45 -18.23
N SER A 157 26.58 -13.55 -19.07
CA SER A 157 26.66 -14.25 -20.34
C SER A 157 27.72 -13.66 -21.29
N ALA A 158 27.77 -12.32 -21.40
CA ALA A 158 28.75 -11.62 -22.24
C ALA A 158 30.19 -11.83 -21.73
N ASP A 159 30.41 -11.72 -20.42
CA ASP A 159 31.72 -11.96 -19.80
C ASP A 159 32.18 -13.40 -20.01
N CYS A 160 31.25 -14.36 -19.91
CA CYS A 160 31.51 -15.77 -20.18
C CYS A 160 31.94 -16.05 -21.61
N ILE A 161 31.20 -15.52 -22.59
CA ILE A 161 31.55 -15.65 -24.01
C ILE A 161 32.95 -15.05 -24.26
N LYS A 162 33.24 -13.89 -23.68
CA LYS A 162 34.53 -13.23 -23.81
C LYS A 162 35.67 -14.06 -23.22
N GLN A 163 35.49 -14.62 -22.02
CA GLN A 163 36.49 -15.48 -21.38
C GLN A 163 36.73 -16.75 -22.20
N SER A 164 35.66 -17.42 -22.68
CA SER A 164 35.79 -18.60 -23.54
C SER A 164 36.54 -18.30 -24.83
N HIS A 165 36.26 -17.16 -25.47
CA HIS A 165 36.98 -16.73 -26.67
C HIS A 165 38.47 -16.48 -26.39
N ASN A 166 38.80 -15.82 -25.27
CA ASN A 166 40.19 -15.58 -24.88
C ASN A 166 40.96 -16.89 -24.65
N VAL A 167 40.37 -17.85 -23.92
CA VAL A 167 40.97 -19.17 -23.72
C VAL A 167 41.20 -19.87 -25.05
N SER A 168 40.23 -19.84 -25.96
CA SER A 168 40.38 -20.44 -27.29
C SER A 168 41.52 -19.80 -28.09
N ALA A 169 41.61 -18.47 -28.11
CA ALA A 169 42.65 -17.74 -28.82
C ALA A 169 44.06 -18.02 -28.26
N ASP A 170 44.20 -18.06 -26.93
CA ASP A 170 45.48 -18.37 -26.27
C ASP A 170 45.91 -19.81 -26.56
N CYS A 171 44.97 -20.75 -26.58
CA CYS A 171 45.22 -22.14 -26.94
C CYS A 171 45.72 -22.32 -28.37
N ILE A 172 45.13 -21.61 -29.34
CA ILE A 172 45.58 -21.62 -30.74
C ILE A 172 47.01 -21.08 -30.83
N LYS A 173 47.31 -19.96 -30.17
CA LYS A 173 48.66 -19.37 -30.16
C LYS A 173 49.70 -20.30 -29.56
N GLN A 174 49.42 -20.90 -28.40
CA GLN A 174 50.35 -21.83 -27.76
C GLN A 174 50.58 -23.06 -28.64
N SER A 175 49.54 -23.60 -29.28
CA SER A 175 49.65 -24.75 -30.17
C SER A 175 50.57 -24.46 -31.37
N HIS A 176 50.43 -23.29 -32.01
CA HIS A 176 51.32 -22.87 -33.09
C HIS A 176 52.77 -22.68 -32.63
N ASN A 177 53.01 -22.07 -31.45
CA ASN A 177 54.36 -21.87 -30.95
C ASN A 177 55.09 -23.17 -30.58
N VAL A 178 54.38 -24.25 -30.26
CA VAL A 178 54.99 -25.57 -29.98
C VAL A 178 55.20 -26.39 -31.27
N SER A 179 54.54 -26.03 -32.37
CA SER A 179 54.66 -26.72 -33.66
C SER A 179 55.58 -26.02 -34.68
N ALA A 180 56.03 -24.80 -34.37
CA ALA A 180 57.14 -24.10 -35.03
C ALA A 180 58.48 -24.44 -34.37
#